data_AF-A0A2T4KSK9-F1
#
_entry.id   AF-A0A2T4KSK9-F1
#
_cell.length_a   1.000
_cell.length_b   1.000
_cell.length_c   1.000
_cell.angle_alpha   90.00
_cell.angle_beta   90.00
_cell.angle_gamma   90.00
#
_symmetry.space_group_name_H-M   'P 1'
#
loop_
_entity.id
_entity.type
_entity.pdbx_description
1 polymer ?
#
loop_
_entity_poly.entity_id
_entity_poly.type
_entity_poly.pdbx_seq_one_letter_code
_entity_poly.pdbx_strand_id
1 'polypeptide(L)'
;MSKSEIENKYGKSDGSMFLEGSHYDKYGDIGVVYNEINEVINVVVAPSDVSETSYTDVYGQPDNRENDNLIYDAYKDTNFSVIVVVEDGMVKAIKNVNQLPSSD
;
A
#
# COMPACT_ATOMS: atom_id res chain seq x y z
N MET A 1 11.76 1.46 -13.91
CA MET A 1 12.54 2.37 -13.04
C MET A 1 13.38 1.51 -12.13
N SER A 2 14.66 1.82 -12.00
CA SER A 2 15.62 1.09 -11.17
C SER A 2 15.77 1.71 -9.77
N LYS A 3 16.29 0.95 -8.82
CA LYS A 3 16.63 1.44 -7.48
C LYS A 3 17.55 2.67 -7.51
N SER A 4 18.57 2.65 -8.38
CA SER A 4 19.49 3.78 -8.50
C SER A 4 18.79 5.05 -9.00
N GLU A 5 17.85 4.94 -9.94
CA GLU A 5 17.07 6.08 -10.41
C GLU A 5 16.17 6.66 -9.30
N ILE A 6 15.57 5.80 -8.47
CA ILE A 6 14.80 6.22 -7.29
C ILE A 6 15.73 6.94 -6.29
N GLU A 7 16.85 6.34 -5.92
CA GLU A 7 17.76 6.90 -4.92
C GLU A 7 18.36 8.23 -5.38
N ASN A 8 18.62 8.39 -6.68
CA ASN A 8 19.07 9.66 -7.26
C ASN A 8 18.02 10.77 -7.18
N LYS A 9 16.73 10.41 -7.25
CA LYS A 9 15.63 11.39 -7.29
C LYS A 9 15.08 11.71 -5.89
N TYR A 10 14.98 10.71 -5.02
CA TYR A 10 14.27 10.81 -3.73
C TYR A 10 15.21 10.63 -2.53
N GLY A 11 16.48 10.31 -2.74
CA GLY A 11 17.43 9.98 -1.68
C GLY A 11 17.46 8.48 -1.38
N LYS A 12 18.41 8.07 -0.55
CA LYS A 12 18.54 6.67 -0.13
C LYS A 12 17.33 6.23 0.68
N SER A 13 17.07 4.92 0.65
CA SER A 13 16.07 4.30 1.52
C SER A 13 16.29 4.70 2.99
N ASP A 14 15.22 5.11 3.67
CA ASP A 14 15.21 5.56 5.06
C ASP A 14 14.65 4.52 6.04
N GLY A 15 14.25 3.36 5.52
CA GLY A 15 13.76 2.27 6.34
C GLY A 15 13.32 1.07 5.51
N SER A 16 12.64 0.14 6.15
CA SER A 16 12.03 -0.97 5.46
C SER A 16 10.78 -1.45 6.17
N MET A 17 9.97 -2.21 5.44
CA MET A 17 8.82 -2.91 5.99
C MET A 17 8.65 -4.27 5.32
N PHE A 18 7.95 -5.17 6.01
CA PHE A 18 7.54 -6.45 5.46
C PHE A 18 6.02 -6.45 5.29
N LEU A 19 5.55 -6.87 4.13
CA LEU A 19 4.13 -6.92 3.80
C LEU A 19 3.90 -8.08 2.83
N GLU A 20 2.97 -8.97 3.18
CA GLU A 20 2.51 -10.07 2.30
C GLU A 20 3.65 -10.91 1.71
N GLY A 21 4.64 -11.25 2.54
CA GLY A 21 5.78 -12.07 2.12
C GLY A 21 6.90 -11.31 1.40
N SER A 22 6.74 -10.00 1.17
CA SER A 22 7.71 -9.17 0.44
C SER A 22 8.38 -8.13 1.33
N HIS A 23 9.66 -7.87 1.05
CA HIS A 23 10.43 -6.80 1.67
C HIS A 23 10.30 -5.52 0.82
N TYR A 24 9.95 -4.41 1.46
CA TYR A 24 9.85 -3.09 0.85
C TYR A 24 10.92 -2.17 1.43
N ASP A 25 11.69 -1.52 0.56
CA ASP A 25 12.51 -0.38 0.95
C ASP A 25 11.62 0.86 1.08
N LYS A 26 11.75 1.60 2.18
CA LYS A 26 10.99 2.83 2.42
C LYS A 26 11.73 4.06 1.92
N TYR A 27 10.97 4.97 1.33
CA TYR A 27 11.39 6.32 0.93
C TYR A 27 10.32 7.29 1.45
N GLY A 28 10.42 7.68 2.72
CA GLY A 28 9.36 8.38 3.44
C GLY A 28 8.11 7.50 3.57
N ASP A 29 6.96 8.00 3.13
CA ASP A 29 5.69 7.27 3.20
C ASP A 29 5.42 6.39 1.96
N ILE A 30 6.45 6.00 1.22
CA ILE A 30 6.35 5.09 0.07
C ILE A 30 7.20 3.85 0.34
N GLY A 31 6.62 2.66 0.14
CA GLY A 31 7.35 1.39 0.12
C GLY A 31 7.54 0.90 -1.31
N VAL A 32 8.73 0.39 -1.63
CA VAL A 32 9.09 -0.10 -2.98
C VAL A 32 9.68 -1.50 -2.91
N VAL A 33 9.19 -2.42 -3.73
CA VAL A 33 9.80 -3.74 -3.96
C VAL A 33 10.60 -3.72 -5.24
N TYR A 34 11.80 -4.28 -5.18
CA TYR A 34 12.67 -4.48 -6.32
C TYR A 34 12.80 -5.97 -6.67
N ASN A 35 12.94 -6.28 -7.95
CA ASN A 35 13.37 -7.62 -8.39
C ASN A 35 14.89 -7.82 -8.22
N GLU A 36 15.38 -9.01 -8.59
CA GLU A 36 16.79 -9.39 -8.48
C GLU A 36 17.76 -8.51 -9.29
N ILE A 37 17.26 -7.81 -10.31
CA ILE A 37 18.04 -6.87 -11.14
C ILE A 37 17.80 -5.40 -10.75
N ASN A 38 17.27 -5.15 -9.54
CA ASN A 38 17.02 -3.82 -8.97
C ASN A 38 16.00 -2.97 -9.75
N GLU A 39 15.04 -3.58 -10.44
CA GLU A 39 13.91 -2.86 -11.05
C GLU A 39 12.68 -2.91 -10.14
N VAL A 40 11.94 -1.80 -10.11
CA VAL A 40 10.68 -1.68 -9.37
C VAL A 40 9.66 -2.66 -9.91
N ILE A 41 9.10 -3.49 -9.03
CA ILE A 41 8.01 -4.42 -9.36
C ILE A 41 6.73 -4.16 -8.57
N ASN A 42 6.81 -3.44 -7.44
CA ASN A 42 5.64 -3.03 -6.68
C ASN A 42 5.91 -1.75 -5.90
N VAL A 43 4.87 -0.94 -5.71
CA VAL A 43 4.90 0.31 -4.93
C VAL A 43 3.63 0.39 -4.11
N VAL A 44 3.78 0.75 -2.83
CA VAL A 44 2.65 1.02 -1.92
C VAL A 44 2.85 2.36 -1.24
N VAL A 45 1.76 2.98 -0.80
CA VAL A 45 1.84 4.06 0.19
C VAL A 45 1.96 3.40 1.56
N ALA A 46 3.00 3.74 2.31
CA ALA A 46 3.36 3.15 3.59
C ALA A 46 3.52 4.26 4.67
N PRO A 47 2.40 4.87 5.09
CA PRO A 47 2.43 5.99 6.01
C PRO A 47 3.06 5.59 7.35
N SER A 48 3.73 6.53 7.99
CA SER A 48 4.51 6.23 9.19
C SER A 48 3.73 6.28 10.50
N ASP A 49 2.65 7.09 10.57
CA ASP A 49 1.86 7.30 11.79
C ASP A 49 0.41 7.69 11.46
N VAL A 50 -0.33 6.76 10.87
CA VAL A 50 -1.76 6.93 10.57
C VAL A 50 -2.53 5.80 11.23
N SER A 51 -3.41 6.12 12.18
CA SER A 51 -4.32 5.14 12.76
C SER A 51 -5.46 4.78 11.81
N GLU A 52 -6.03 3.58 11.96
CA GLU A 52 -7.24 3.18 11.23
C GLU A 52 -8.40 4.17 11.44
N THR A 53 -8.59 4.64 12.67
CA THR A 53 -9.63 5.63 12.99
C THR A 53 -9.40 6.93 12.23
N SER A 54 -8.18 7.49 12.29
CA SER A 54 -7.86 8.73 11.57
C SER A 54 -8.01 8.58 10.06
N TYR A 55 -7.69 7.40 9.51
CA TYR A 55 -7.89 7.11 8.10
C TYR A 55 -9.38 7.06 7.72
N THR A 56 -10.17 6.29 8.46
CA THR A 56 -11.60 6.10 8.19
C THR A 56 -12.44 7.34 8.50
N ASP A 57 -11.99 8.23 9.40
CA ASP A 57 -12.61 9.54 9.62
C ASP A 57 -12.50 10.45 8.39
N VAL A 58 -11.42 10.32 7.61
CA VAL A 58 -11.18 11.11 6.39
C VAL A 58 -11.79 10.47 5.15
N TYR A 59 -11.60 9.16 4.97
CA TYR A 59 -11.96 8.45 3.75
C TYR A 59 -13.27 7.65 3.85
N GLY A 60 -13.90 7.63 5.02
CA GLY A 60 -15.08 6.84 5.29
C GLY A 60 -14.78 5.39 5.66
N GLN A 61 -15.83 4.66 6.04
CA GLN A 61 -15.76 3.23 6.32
C GLN A 61 -15.55 2.44 5.02
N PRO A 62 -14.81 1.31 5.06
CA PRO A 62 -14.63 0.46 3.89
C PRO A 62 -15.94 -0.23 3.48
N ASP A 63 -16.01 -0.65 2.23
CA ASP A 63 -17.13 -1.43 1.70
C ASP A 63 -17.15 -2.85 2.29
N ASN A 64 -15.95 -3.41 2.55
CA ASN A 64 -15.79 -4.70 3.21
C ASN A 64 -14.54 -4.72 4.10
N ARG A 65 -14.51 -5.61 5.10
CA ARG A 65 -13.34 -5.89 5.93
C ARG A 65 -13.01 -7.37 5.90
N GLU A 66 -11.78 -7.69 5.52
CA GLU A 66 -11.27 -9.06 5.50
C GLU A 66 -9.96 -9.15 6.28
N ASN A 67 -9.99 -9.75 7.47
CA ASN A 67 -8.87 -9.75 8.41
C ASN A 67 -8.40 -8.30 8.65
N ASP A 68 -7.13 -8.04 8.39
CA ASP A 68 -6.43 -6.76 8.52
C ASP A 68 -6.62 -5.82 7.31
N ASN A 69 -7.45 -6.20 6.33
CA ASN A 69 -7.67 -5.43 5.12
C ASN A 69 -9.00 -4.67 5.17
N LEU A 70 -8.93 -3.36 4.98
CA LEU A 70 -10.07 -2.51 4.65
C LEU A 70 -10.17 -2.41 3.12
N ILE A 71 -11.30 -2.82 2.56
CA ILE A 71 -11.51 -2.90 1.12
C ILE A 71 -12.44 -1.78 0.69
N TYR A 72 -11.91 -0.88 -0.14
CA TYR A 72 -12.64 0.21 -0.77
C TYR A 72 -12.82 -0.14 -2.25
N ASP A 73 -14.06 -0.51 -2.60
CA ASP A 73 -14.44 -1.08 -3.88
C ASP A 73 -15.89 -0.77 -4.29
N ALA A 74 -16.43 0.35 -3.82
CA ALA A 74 -17.79 0.81 -4.10
C ALA A 74 -18.08 0.98 -5.61
N TYR A 75 -17.07 1.39 -6.39
CA TYR A 75 -17.22 1.74 -7.80
C TYR A 75 -16.62 0.68 -8.72
N LYS A 76 -17.42 -0.30 -9.14
CA LYS A 76 -16.96 -1.44 -9.94
C LYS A 76 -16.47 -1.07 -11.36
N ASP A 77 -16.77 0.13 -11.82
CA ASP A 77 -16.39 0.61 -13.16
C ASP A 77 -14.99 1.26 -13.21
N THR A 78 -14.26 1.36 -12.08
CA THR A 78 -12.96 2.06 -12.03
C THR A 78 -11.76 1.20 -12.43
N ASN A 79 -11.95 -0.08 -12.75
CA ASN A 79 -10.89 -1.07 -13.08
C ASN A 79 -9.88 -1.36 -11.96
N PHE A 80 -10.05 -0.77 -10.77
CA PHE A 80 -9.20 -0.99 -9.62
C PHE A 80 -10.00 -0.89 -8.33
N SER A 81 -9.48 -1.58 -7.30
CA SER A 81 -9.92 -1.48 -5.92
C SER A 81 -8.76 -0.99 -5.05
N VAL A 82 -9.08 -0.37 -3.91
CA VAL A 82 -8.07 0.06 -2.94
C VAL A 82 -8.16 -0.85 -1.71
N ILE A 83 -7.01 -1.39 -1.31
CA ILE A 83 -6.89 -2.17 -0.08
C ILE A 83 -5.98 -1.41 0.87
N VAL A 84 -6.48 -1.19 2.08
CA VAL A 84 -5.72 -0.60 3.19
C VAL A 84 -5.42 -1.71 4.17
N VAL A 85 -4.14 -2.01 4.35
CA VAL A 85 -3.67 -3.00 5.32
C VAL A 85 -3.46 -2.30 6.66
N VAL A 86 -4.11 -2.80 7.70
CA VAL A 86 -4.06 -2.29 9.06
C VAL A 86 -3.46 -3.34 9.98
N GLU A 87 -2.39 -3.00 10.69
CA GLU A 87 -1.74 -3.87 11.65
C GLU A 87 -1.63 -3.12 12.99
N ASP A 88 -2.02 -3.76 14.09
CA ASP A 88 -2.04 -3.16 15.44
C ASP A 88 -2.79 -1.81 15.51
N GLY A 89 -3.86 -1.66 14.72
CA GLY A 89 -4.67 -0.44 14.64
C GLY A 89 -4.04 0.71 13.83
N MET A 90 -2.91 0.46 13.17
CA MET A 90 -2.18 1.43 12.36
C MET A 90 -2.22 1.04 10.87
N VAL A 91 -2.43 2.02 10.00
CA VAL A 91 -2.33 1.82 8.54
C VAL A 91 -0.88 1.49 8.19
N LYS A 92 -0.67 0.27 7.74
CA LYS A 92 0.63 -0.26 7.35
C LYS A 92 0.93 0.01 5.89
N ALA A 93 -0.06 -0.19 5.03
CA ALA A 93 0.07 0.04 3.60
C ALA A 93 -1.28 0.38 2.96
N ILE A 94 -1.23 1.15 1.88
CA ILE A 94 -2.35 1.39 0.97
C ILE A 94 -1.88 0.96 -0.42
N LYS A 95 -2.63 0.04 -1.02
CA LYS A 95 -2.31 -0.55 -2.32
C LYS A 95 -3.52 -0.49 -3.24
N ASN A 96 -3.26 -0.26 -4.52
CA ASN A 96 -4.24 -0.47 -5.58
C ASN A 96 -4.08 -1.90 -6.12
N VAL A 97 -5.19 -2.57 -6.33
CA VAL A 97 -5.24 -3.88 -7.00
C VAL A 97 -6.18 -3.80 -8.20
N ASN A 98 -6.10 -4.78 -9.08
CA ASN A 98 -7.13 -4.94 -10.11
C ASN A 98 -8.51 -5.03 -9.47
N GLN A 99 -9.52 -4.50 -10.16
CA GLN A 99 -10.91 -4.56 -9.74
C GLN A 99 -11.27 -5.93 -9.18
N LEU A 100 -11.69 -5.98 -7.91
CA LEU A 100 -12.15 -7.21 -7.30
C LEU A 100 -13.43 -7.69 -8.01
N PRO A 101 -13.59 -9.02 -8.17
CA PRO A 101 -14.79 -9.58 -8.76
C PRO A 101 -16.02 -9.17 -7.95
N SER A 102 -17.15 -9.01 -8.63
CA SER A 102 -18.43 -8.81 -7.94
C SER A 102 -18.75 -10.07 -7.13
N SER A 103 -19.10 -9.89 -5.86
CA SER A 103 -19.67 -10.96 -5.04
C SER A 103 -21.15 -11.03 -5.39
N ASP A 104 -21.57 -12.07 -6.09
CA ASP A 104 -23.00 -12.40 -6.29
C ASP A 104 -23.68 -12.84 -4.99
#